data_AF-A0A1B7ML33-F1
#
_entry.id   AF-A0A1B7ML33-F1
#
_cell.length_a   1.000
_cell.length_b   1.000
_cell.length_c   1.000
_cell.angle_alpha   90.00
_cell.angle_beta   90.00
_cell.angle_gamma   90.00
#
_symmetry.space_group_name_H-M   'P 1'
#
loop_
_entity.id
_entity.type
_entity.pdbx_description
1 polymer ?
#
loop_
_entity_poly.entity_id
_entity_poly.type
_entity_poly.pdbx_seq_one_letter_code
_entity_poly.pdbx_strand_id
1 'polypeptide(L)'
;QQDNFRCQLSMLEQLIKDTGHECIFLPKFHCELNPIEMYWGWCKYRYRQIMKANFTAAKKAAVEVLDSCPVEVIRRFINRSYRFMSAYRLGLTGKAAEWAVRKQKQRRQV
;
A
#
# COMPACT_ATOMS: atom_id res chain seq x y z
N GLN A 1 -5.99 -37.76 -13.68
CA GLN A 1 -5.14 -36.63 -14.10
C GLN A 1 -5.09 -35.67 -12.94
N GLN A 2 -3.88 -35.32 -12.48
CA GLN A 2 -3.71 -34.40 -11.36
C GLN A 2 -3.76 -32.98 -11.90
N ASP A 3 -4.58 -32.12 -11.29
CA ASP A 3 -4.71 -30.73 -11.73
C ASP A 3 -3.33 -30.05 -11.74
N ASN A 4 -3.11 -29.24 -12.76
CA ASN A 4 -1.90 -28.44 -12.90
C ASN A 4 -1.69 -27.65 -11.60
N PHE A 5 -0.50 -27.74 -11.00
CA PHE A 5 -0.17 -27.05 -9.75
C PHE A 5 -0.46 -25.55 -9.81
N ARG A 6 -0.43 -24.94 -11.01
CA ARG A 6 -0.83 -23.54 -11.23
C ARG A 6 -2.31 -23.23 -10.95
N CYS A 7 -3.18 -24.22 -11.01
CA CYS A 7 -4.62 -24.08 -10.83
C CYS A 7 -5.07 -24.39 -9.39
N GLN A 8 -4.15 -24.81 -8.52
CA GLN A 8 -4.46 -25.13 -7.13
C GLN A 8 -4.39 -23.86 -6.27
N LEU A 9 -5.40 -23.68 -5.42
CA LEU A 9 -5.40 -22.64 -4.39
C LEU A 9 -4.34 -22.96 -3.35
N SER A 10 -3.57 -21.95 -2.94
CA SER A 10 -2.61 -22.13 -1.85
C SER A 10 -3.35 -22.36 -0.52
N MET A 11 -2.74 -23.09 0.42
CA MET A 11 -3.31 -23.30 1.75
C MET A 11 -3.66 -21.97 2.45
N LEU A 12 -2.82 -20.94 2.27
CA LEU A 12 -3.06 -19.61 2.83
C LEU A 12 -4.26 -18.92 2.15
N GLU A 13 -4.36 -19.02 0.83
CA GLU A 13 -5.50 -18.47 0.10
C GLU A 13 -6.81 -19.17 0.48
N GLN A 14 -6.78 -20.49 0.66
CA GLN A 14 -7.93 -21.26 1.13
C GLN A 14 -8.36 -20.78 2.53
N LEU A 15 -7.42 -20.67 3.48
CA LEU A 15 -7.70 -20.18 4.84
C LEU A 15 -8.32 -18.77 4.83
N ILE A 16 -7.80 -17.87 3.99
CA ILE A 16 -8.33 -16.49 3.86
C ILE A 16 -9.76 -16.52 3.31
N LYS A 17 -10.04 -17.35 2.29
CA LYS A 17 -11.38 -17.49 1.71
C LYS A 17 -12.37 -18.14 2.69
N ASP A 18 -11.95 -19.15 3.43
CA ASP A 18 -12.78 -19.86 4.41
C ASP A 18 -13.19 -18.94 5.58
N THR A 19 -12.39 -17.90 5.87
CA THR A 19 -12.72 -16.86 6.86
C THR A 19 -13.58 -15.72 6.29
N GLY A 20 -13.99 -15.80 5.02
CA GLY A 20 -14.84 -14.81 4.36
C GLY A 20 -14.08 -13.60 3.79
N HIS A 21 -12.76 -13.69 3.64
CA HIS A 21 -11.93 -12.62 3.10
C HIS A 21 -11.50 -12.89 1.65
N GLU A 22 -11.23 -11.82 0.90
CA GLU A 22 -10.68 -11.90 -0.45
C GLU A 22 -9.15 -11.76 -0.43
N CYS A 23 -8.48 -12.52 -1.30
CA CYS A 23 -7.03 -12.41 -1.51
C CYS A 23 -6.74 -11.54 -2.74
N ILE A 24 -6.14 -10.36 -2.52
CA ILE A 24 -5.74 -9.45 -3.60
C ILE A 24 -4.27 -9.68 -3.92
N PHE A 25 -4.00 -10.23 -5.11
CA PHE A 25 -2.63 -10.38 -5.61
C PHE A 25 -2.16 -9.12 -6.32
N LEU A 26 -1.10 -8.51 -5.80
CA LEU A 26 -0.50 -7.32 -6.39
C LEU A 26 0.54 -7.72 -7.44
N PRO A 27 0.63 -7.00 -8.58
CA PRO A 27 1.62 -7.29 -9.60
C PRO A 27 3.04 -7.01 -9.09
N LYS A 28 4.00 -7.82 -9.55
CA LYS A 28 5.40 -7.71 -9.14
C LYS A 28 6.01 -6.39 -9.60
N PHE A 29 6.88 -5.81 -8.77
CA PHE A 29 7.62 -4.57 -9.06
C PHE A 29 6.77 -3.30 -9.22
N HIS A 30 5.53 -3.30 -8.70
CA HIS A 30 4.62 -2.15 -8.70
C HIS A 30 4.28 -1.71 -7.27
N CYS A 31 5.28 -1.22 -6.53
CA CYS A 31 5.12 -0.85 -5.12
C CYS A 31 4.09 0.28 -4.92
N GLU A 32 3.87 1.12 -5.92
CA GLU A 32 2.85 2.17 -5.94
C GLU A 32 1.40 1.64 -5.92
N LEU A 33 1.19 0.37 -6.29
CA LEU A 33 -0.10 -0.30 -6.20
C LEU A 33 -0.35 -0.92 -4.82
N ASN A 34 0.65 -0.90 -3.92
CA ASN A 34 0.53 -1.40 -2.55
C ASN A 34 0.41 -0.24 -1.55
N PRO A 35 -0.79 0.08 -1.02
CA PRO A 35 -0.97 1.22 -0.12
C PRO A 35 -0.13 1.14 1.17
N ILE A 36 0.26 -0.06 1.60
CA ILE A 36 1.06 -0.25 2.81
C ILE A 36 2.46 0.38 2.70
N GLU A 37 3.01 0.49 1.49
CA GLU A 37 4.31 1.13 1.25
C GLU A 37 4.27 2.62 1.60
N MET A 38 3.16 3.29 1.25
CA MET A 38 2.92 4.69 1.59
C MET A 38 2.66 4.87 3.10
N TYR A 39 1.94 3.93 3.70
CA TYR A 39 1.72 3.89 5.15
C TYR A 39 3.04 3.76 5.92
N TRP A 40 3.90 2.81 5.54
CA TRP A 40 5.24 2.67 6.12
C TRP A 40 6.10 3.90 5.90
N GLY A 41 6.04 4.52 4.72
CA GLY A 41 6.72 5.78 4.45
C GLY A 41 6.29 6.90 5.41
N TRP A 42 4.98 7.04 5.63
CA TRP A 42 4.40 8.02 6.54
C TRP A 42 4.79 7.78 8.00
N CYS A 43 4.76 6.52 8.44
CA CYS A 43 5.12 6.12 9.79
C CYS A 43 6.62 6.33 10.03
N LYS A 44 7.49 5.84 9.14
CA LYS A 44 8.95 6.01 9.26
C LYS A 44 9.35 7.47 9.35
N TYR A 45 8.70 8.34 8.56
CA TYR A 45 8.99 9.78 8.59
C TYR A 45 8.72 10.39 9.98
N ARG A 46 7.56 10.11 10.58
CA ARG A 46 7.21 10.61 11.93
C ARG A 46 8.03 9.96 13.02
N TYR A 47 8.24 8.65 12.92
CA TYR A 47 9.09 7.92 13.85
C TYR A 47 10.48 8.56 13.92
N ARG A 48 11.07 9.00 12.80
CA ARG A 48 12.37 9.69 12.78
C ARG A 48 12.40 11.04 13.50
N GLN A 49 11.25 11.70 13.66
CA GLN A 49 11.15 13.00 14.36
C GLN A 49 11.12 12.85 15.88
N ILE A 50 10.86 11.65 16.39
CA ILE A 50 10.79 11.37 17.83
C ILE A 50 12.18 11.01 18.34
N MET A 51 12.66 11.73 19.37
CA MET A 51 13.86 11.38 20.10
C MET A 51 13.61 10.15 20.97
N LYS A 52 14.53 9.17 20.97
CA LYS A 52 14.40 7.94 21.76
C LYS A 52 15.67 7.73 22.57
N ALA A 53 15.54 7.71 23.89
CA ALA A 53 16.67 7.55 24.80
C ALA A 53 17.18 6.10 24.89
N ASN A 54 16.30 5.12 24.65
CA ASN A 54 16.63 3.69 24.73
C ASN A 54 15.68 2.86 23.84
N PHE A 55 15.91 1.55 23.81
CA PHE A 55 15.14 0.63 22.99
C PHE A 55 13.66 0.54 23.40
N THR A 56 13.35 0.62 24.69
CA THR A 56 11.96 0.62 25.18
C THR A 56 11.20 1.84 24.67
N ALA A 57 11.82 3.03 24.74
CA ALA A 57 11.27 4.25 24.16
C ALA A 57 11.12 4.14 22.64
N ALA A 58 12.07 3.51 21.96
CA ALA A 58 11.99 3.24 20.52
C ALA A 58 10.79 2.33 20.16
N LYS A 59 10.56 1.24 20.90
CA LYS A 59 9.38 0.38 20.72
C LYS A 59 8.08 1.13 20.93
N LYS A 60 7.99 1.89 22.03
CA LYS A 60 6.79 2.69 22.35
C LYS A 60 6.49 3.70 21.24
N ALA A 61 7.50 4.46 20.81
CA ALA A 61 7.36 5.42 19.73
C ALA A 61 6.96 4.77 18.39
N ALA A 62 7.38 3.53 18.12
CA ALA A 62 6.97 2.83 16.91
C ALA A 62 5.45 2.52 16.93
N VAL A 63 4.93 2.00 18.04
CA VAL A 63 3.50 1.71 18.21
C VAL A 63 2.68 2.99 18.14
N GLU A 64 3.06 4.02 18.90
CA GLU A 64 2.36 5.31 18.90
C GLU A 64 2.27 5.92 17.49
N VAL A 65 3.36 5.83 16.71
CA VAL A 65 3.36 6.36 15.35
C VAL A 65 2.49 5.54 14.41
N LEU A 66 2.48 4.20 14.54
CA LEU A 66 1.60 3.34 13.76
C LEU A 66 0.13 3.68 14.04
N ASP A 67 -0.24 3.82 15.31
CA ASP A 67 -1.62 4.14 15.72
C ASP A 67 -2.02 5.60 15.40
N SER A 68 -1.04 6.49 15.20
CA SER A 68 -1.30 7.91 14.93
C SER A 68 -1.75 8.23 13.50
N CYS A 69 -1.72 7.27 12.57
CA CYS A 69 -2.02 7.53 11.16
C CYS A 69 -3.50 7.83 10.95
N PRO A 70 -3.89 9.08 10.58
CA PRO A 70 -5.30 9.41 10.42
C PRO A 70 -5.93 8.61 9.28
N VAL A 71 -7.17 8.18 9.48
CA VAL A 71 -7.96 7.44 8.47
C VAL A 71 -7.99 8.17 7.12
N GLU A 72 -8.07 9.51 7.12
CA GLU A 72 -8.07 10.31 5.89
C GLU A 72 -6.73 10.31 5.15
N VAL A 73 -5.62 10.05 5.85
CA VAL A 73 -4.33 9.78 5.21
C VAL A 73 -4.36 8.40 4.56
N ILE A 74 -4.84 7.38 5.27
CA ILE A 74 -4.94 6.00 4.76
C ILE A 74 -5.80 5.95 3.48
N ARG A 75 -6.97 6.60 3.50
CA ARG A 75 -7.84 6.74 2.32
C ARG A 75 -7.14 7.42 1.15
N ARG A 76 -6.30 8.42 1.42
CA ARG A 76 -5.48 9.07 0.37
C ARG A 76 -4.44 8.13 -0.24
N PHE A 77 -3.85 7.22 0.52
CA PHE A 77 -2.93 6.20 0.00
C PHE A 77 -3.64 5.23 -0.93
N ILE A 78 -4.78 4.69 -0.49
CA ILE A 78 -5.62 3.81 -1.30
C ILE A 78 -6.01 4.51 -2.61
N ASN A 79 -6.52 5.74 -2.53
CA ASN A 79 -6.88 6.54 -3.71
C ASN A 79 -5.68 6.79 -4.64
N ARG A 80 -4.46 6.93 -4.12
CA ARG A 80 -3.27 7.09 -4.95
C ARG A 80 -2.96 5.80 -5.71
N SER A 81 -3.04 4.63 -5.08
CA SER A 81 -2.88 3.35 -5.76
C SER A 81 -3.95 3.12 -6.84
N TYR A 82 -5.20 3.51 -6.59
CA TYR A 82 -6.25 3.49 -7.62
C TYR A 82 -5.94 4.36 -8.85
N ARG A 83 -5.32 5.53 -8.66
CA ARG A 83 -4.92 6.40 -9.77
C ARG A 83 -3.79 5.79 -10.59
N PHE A 84 -2.82 5.16 -9.94
CA PHE A 84 -1.79 4.40 -10.66
C PHE A 84 -2.40 3.24 -11.43
N MET A 85 -3.31 2.48 -10.82
CA MET A 85 -4.04 1.41 -11.51
C MET A 85 -4.79 1.94 -12.75
N SER A 86 -5.45 3.10 -12.63
CA SER A 86 -6.11 3.73 -13.77
C SER A 86 -5.13 4.13 -14.88
N ALA A 87 -3.95 4.66 -14.54
CA ALA A 87 -2.93 5.00 -15.52
C ALA A 87 -2.38 3.76 -16.23
N TYR A 88 -2.14 2.67 -15.49
CA TYR A 88 -1.70 1.39 -16.07
C TYR A 88 -2.73 0.76 -16.99
N ARG A 89 -4.02 0.84 -16.65
CA ARG A 89 -5.11 0.37 -17.52
C ARG A 89 -5.20 1.15 -18.85
N LEU A 90 -4.66 2.37 -18.89
CA LEU A 90 -4.54 3.18 -20.11
C LEU A 90 -3.21 2.93 -20.86
N GLY A 91 -2.42 1.95 -20.44
CA GLY A 91 -1.13 1.61 -21.05
C GLY A 91 0.05 2.51 -20.65
N LEU A 92 -0.15 3.47 -19.74
CA LEU A 92 0.94 4.33 -19.26
C LEU A 92 1.81 3.57 -18.28
N THR A 93 3.13 3.70 -18.35
CA THR A 93 4.06 3.02 -17.44
C THR A 93 5.12 3.97 -16.88
N GLY A 94 5.78 3.55 -15.79
CA GLY A 94 6.91 4.26 -15.18
C GLY A 94 6.67 5.76 -14.98
N LYS A 95 7.53 6.58 -15.59
CA LYS A 95 7.48 8.05 -15.47
C LYS A 95 6.24 8.67 -16.10
N ALA A 96 5.67 8.06 -17.16
CA ALA A 96 4.43 8.55 -17.77
C ALA A 96 3.24 8.37 -16.83
N ALA A 97 3.14 7.21 -16.17
CA ALA A 97 2.12 6.96 -15.15
C ALA A 97 2.28 7.91 -13.96
N GLU A 98 3.51 8.09 -13.46
CA GLU A 98 3.81 9.03 -12.37
C GLU A 98 3.38 10.46 -12.70
N TRP A 99 3.71 10.93 -13.91
CA TRP A 99 3.32 12.26 -14.39
C TRP A 99 1.80 12.42 -14.47
N ALA A 100 1.09 11.41 -15.00
CA ALA A 100 -0.37 11.45 -15.10
C ALA A 100 -1.05 11.54 -13.72
N VAL A 101 -0.61 10.73 -12.75
CA VAL A 101 -1.13 10.77 -11.37
C VAL A 101 -0.86 12.14 -10.71
N ARG A 102 0.32 12.74 -10.95
CA ARG A 102 0.66 14.07 -10.44
C ARG A 102 -0.22 15.17 -11.06
N LYS A 103 -0.42 15.14 -12.38
CA LYS A 103 -1.25 16.12 -13.09
C LYS A 103 -2.72 16.07 -12.65
N GLN A 104 -3.26 14.88 -12.43
CA GLN A 104 -4.63 14.71 -11.93
C GLN A 104 -4.82 15.33 -10.54
N LYS A 105 -3.79 15.28 -9.67
CA LYS A 105 -3.83 15.93 -8.36
C LYS A 105 -3.98 17.45 -8.48
N GLN A 106 -3.23 18.09 -9.38
CA GLN A 106 -3.27 19.54 -9.59
C GLN A 106 -4.63 20.03 -10.08
N ARG A 107 -5.26 19.30 -11.01
CA ARG A 107 -6.59 19.64 -11.55
C ARG A 107 -7.72 19.65 -10.53
N ARG A 108 -7.55 18.99 -9.38
CA ARG A 108 -8.55 18.93 -8.29
C ARG A 108 -8.31 19.97 -7.19
N GLN A 109 -7.28 20.81 -7.33
CA GLN A 109 -6.98 21.92 -6.42
C GLN A 109 -7.42 23.28 -6.98
N VAL A 110 -7.83 23.30 -8.25
CA VAL A 110 -8.52 24.42 -8.91
C VAL A 110 -10.02 24.19 -8.73
#